data_AF-A0A8T7LNH0-F1
#
_entry.id   AF-A0A8T7LNH0-F1
#
_cell.length_a   1.000
_cell.length_b   1.000
_cell.length_c   1.000
_cell.angle_alpha   90.00
_cell.angle_beta   90.00
_cell.angle_gamma   90.00
#
_symmetry.space_group_name_H-M   'P 1'
#
loop_
_entity.id
_entity.type
_entity.pdbx_description
1 polymer ?
#
loop_
_entity_poly.entity_id
_entity_poly.type
_entity_poly.pdbx_seq_one_letter_code
_entity_poly.pdbx_strand_id
1 'polypeptide(L)' 'MAYAHTNSKGTTYYLHSKGKMFFFSKEVKEGALDNVPAGYTVVEMKTGMLALKKVEAASVSEAPDQSQS' A
#
# COMPACT_ATOMS: atom_id res chain seq x y z
N MET A 1 10.70 5.39 4.47
CA MET A 1 9.73 4.88 5.45
C MET A 1 8.70 4.01 4.71
N ALA A 2 8.34 2.85 5.24
CA ALA A 2 7.37 1.96 4.59
C ALA A 2 5.99 2.62 4.42
N TYR A 3 5.37 2.45 3.26
CA TYR A 3 4.00 2.90 2.98
C TYR A 3 3.02 2.21 3.92
N ALA A 4 2.32 3.01 4.74
CA ALA A 4 1.34 2.54 5.70
C ALA A 4 -0.07 2.89 5.24
N HIS A 5 -1.01 1.97 5.42
CA HIS A 5 -2.43 2.18 5.12
C HIS A 5 -3.29 1.52 6.18
N THR A 6 -4.26 2.26 6.71
CA THR A 6 -5.18 1.77 7.74
C THR A 6 -6.49 1.38 7.07
N ASN A 7 -6.92 0.14 7.28
CA ASN A 7 -8.20 -0.33 6.76
C ASN A 7 -9.38 0.29 7.51
N SER A 8 -10.60 0.06 7.03
CA SER A 8 -11.83 0.52 7.67
C SER A 8 -12.07 -0.05 9.08
N LYS A 9 -11.30 -1.09 9.47
CA LYS A 9 -11.33 -1.69 10.81
C LYS A 9 -10.31 -1.07 11.78
N GLY A 10 -9.58 -0.03 11.36
CA GLY A 10 -8.55 0.61 12.19
C GLY A 10 -7.24 -0.17 12.31
N THR A 11 -7.02 -1.17 11.47
CA THR A 11 -5.77 -1.94 11.44
C THR A 11 -4.83 -1.36 10.39
N THR A 12 -3.65 -0.92 10.82
CA THR A 12 -2.59 -0.43 9.95
C THR A 12 -1.80 -1.58 9.35
N TYR A 13 -1.59 -1.51 8.05
CA TYR A 13 -0.71 -2.42 7.32
C TYR A 13 0.30 -1.65 6.50
N TYR A 14 1.41 -2.30 6.21
CA TYR A 14 2.55 -1.77 5.50
C TYR A 14 2.74 -2.55 4.20
N LEU A 15 2.98 -1.83 3.11
CA LEU A 15 3.20 -2.43 1.80
C LEU A 15 4.57 -3.13 1.77
N HIS A 16 4.57 -4.37 1.27
CA HIS A 16 5.75 -5.19 1.04
C HIS A 16 5.74 -5.78 -0.35
N SER A 17 6.94 -6.09 -0.84
CA SER A 17 7.17 -6.84 -2.07
C SER A 17 7.95 -8.10 -1.79
N LYS A 18 7.56 -9.20 -2.44
CA LYS A 18 8.29 -10.46 -2.47
C LYS A 18 8.43 -10.90 -3.90
N GLY A 19 9.54 -10.49 -4.53
CA GLY A 19 9.79 -10.71 -5.95
C GLY A 19 8.81 -9.92 -6.83
N LYS A 20 7.81 -10.60 -7.39
CA LYS A 20 6.77 -10.00 -8.27
C LYS A 20 5.42 -9.83 -7.58
N MET A 21 5.30 -10.22 -6.32
CA MET A 21 4.05 -10.14 -5.56
C MET A 21 4.10 -8.98 -4.56
N PHE A 22 3.04 -8.19 -4.52
CA PHE A 22 2.86 -7.12 -3.55
C PHE A 22 1.79 -7.51 -2.52
N PHE A 23 2.05 -7.24 -1.25
CA PHE A 23 1.16 -7.61 -0.14
C PHE A 23 1.29 -6.64 1.02
N PHE A 24 0.25 -6.58 1.85
CA PHE A 24 0.21 -5.75 3.04
C PHE A 24 0.42 -6.60 4.29
N SER A 25 1.35 -6.18 5.16
CA SER A 25 1.66 -6.85 6.44
C SER A 25 1.51 -5.89 7.61
N LYS A 26 1.16 -6.37 8.80
CA LYS A 26 1.01 -5.52 10.00
C LYS A 26 2.33 -5.02 10.58
N GLU A 27 3.43 -5.59 10.13
CA GLU A 27 4.79 -5.29 10.57
C GLU A 27 5.62 -4.87 9.37
N VAL A 28 6.58 -3.97 9.58
CA VAL A 28 7.59 -3.58 8.60
C VAL A 28 8.73 -4.59 8.65
N LYS A 29 9.01 -5.25 7.54
CA LYS A 29 10.05 -6.27 7.37
C LYS A 29 10.86 -5.99 6.10
N GLU A 30 11.82 -6.85 5.81
CA GLU A 30 12.60 -6.79 4.58
C GLU A 30 11.67 -6.88 3.36
N GLY A 31 11.86 -5.98 2.40
CA GLY A 31 10.98 -5.84 1.23
C GLY A 31 9.82 -4.86 1.42
N ALA A 32 9.75 -4.14 2.54
CA ALA A 32 8.82 -3.03 2.69
C ALA A 32 9.07 -1.96 1.62
N LEU A 33 8.00 -1.46 1.02
CA LEU A 33 8.05 -0.42 0.00
C LEU A 33 7.62 0.91 0.58
N ASP A 34 8.29 1.98 0.19
CA ASP A 34 7.93 3.33 0.61
C ASP A 34 6.70 3.88 -0.11
N ASN A 35 6.36 3.34 -1.29
CA ASN A 35 5.25 3.81 -2.12
C ASN A 35 4.57 2.68 -2.90
N VAL A 36 3.33 2.93 -3.30
CA VAL A 36 2.57 2.03 -4.18
C VAL A 36 3.14 2.11 -5.61
N PRO A 37 3.47 0.98 -6.25
CA PRO A 37 4.01 0.98 -7.61
C PRO A 37 3.00 1.54 -8.63
N ALA A 38 3.51 2.19 -9.68
CA ALA A 38 2.69 2.76 -10.74
C ALA A 38 1.82 1.69 -11.43
N GLY A 39 0.57 2.04 -11.74
CA GLY A 39 -0.40 1.11 -12.33
C GLY A 39 -1.04 0.14 -11.31
N TYR A 40 -0.84 0.39 -10.02
CA TYR A 40 -1.52 -0.30 -8.94
C TYR A 40 -2.25 0.68 -8.04
N THR A 41 -3.36 0.23 -7.46
CA THR A 41 -4.12 0.97 -6.45
C THR A 41 -4.38 0.09 -5.23
N VAL A 42 -4.49 0.70 -4.05
CA VAL A 42 -4.82 -0.01 -2.81
C VAL A 42 -6.32 -0.28 -2.77
N VAL A 43 -6.69 -1.53 -2.57
CA VAL A 43 -8.08 -1.96 -2.41
C VAL A 43 -8.25 -2.72 -1.10
N GLU A 44 -9.36 -2.45 -0.40
CA GLU A 44 -9.78 -3.21 0.76
C GLU A 44 -10.76 -4.33 0.33
N MET A 45 -10.46 -5.56 0.71
CA MET A 45 -11.35 -6.70 0.53
C MET A 45 -12.44 -6.71 1.60
N LYS A 46 -13.56 -7.40 1.35
CA LYS A 46 -14.66 -7.58 2.34
C LYS A 46 -14.21 -8.19 3.67
N THR A 47 -13.10 -8.94 3.66
CA THR A 47 -12.48 -9.50 4.87
C THR A 47 -11.76 -8.45 5.73
N GLY A 48 -11.53 -7.25 5.19
CA GLY A 48 -10.72 -6.19 5.78
C GLY A 48 -9.23 -6.30 5.44
N MET A 49 -8.82 -7.16 4.51
CA MET A 49 -7.43 -7.24 4.04
C MET A 49 -7.18 -6.19 2.94
N LEU A 50 -6.04 -5.53 3.02
CA LEU A 50 -5.57 -4.60 1.98
C LEU A 50 -4.75 -5.35 0.93
N ALA A 51 -4.97 -5.03 -0.34
CA ALA A 51 -4.24 -5.59 -1.46
C ALA A 51 -4.01 -4.54 -2.55
N LEU A 52 -3.10 -4.83 -3.47
CA LEU A 52 -2.94 -4.03 -4.69
C LEU A 52 -3.78 -4.60 -5.82
N LYS A 53 -4.55 -3.75 -6.47
CA LYS A 53 -5.26 -4.05 -7.71
C LYS A 53 -4.56 -3.34 -8.86
N LYS A 54 -4.29 -4.07 -9.94
CA LYS A 54 -3.78 -3.48 -11.18
C LYS A 54 -4.88 -2.60 -11.79
N VAL A 55 -4.56 -1.33 -11.98
CA VAL A 55 -5.39 -0.37 -12.70
C VAL A 55 -4.56 0.12 -13.87
N GLU A 56 -5.09 -0.04 -15.08
CA GLU A 56 -4.42 0.46 -16.29
C GLU A 56 -4.09 1.94 -16.10
N ALA A 57 -2.83 2.31 -16.36
CA ALA A 57 -2.09 3.40 -15.73
C ALA A 57 -2.57 4.84 -16.05
N ALA A 58 -3.83 5.16 -15.81
CA ALA A 58 -4.42 6.47 -16.05
C ALA A 58 -5.13 7.00 -14.80
N SER A 59 -4.36 7.27 -13.73
CA SER A 59 -4.55 8.43 -12.84
C SER A 59 -3.56 8.36 -11.67
N VAL A 60 -2.47 9.10 -11.84
CA VAL A 60 -1.73 9.89 -10.86
C VAL A 60 -1.95 9.57 -9.38
N SER A 61 -0.89 9.12 -8.70
CA SER A 61 -0.65 9.48 -7.29
C SER A 61 0.84 9.71 -7.13
N GLU A 62 1.21 10.91 -7.57
CA GLU A 62 2.26 11.72 -6.98
C GLU A 62 2.07 11.77 -5.45
N ALA A 63 3.18 11.73 -4.74
CA ALA A 63 3.26 11.60 -3.29
C ALA A 63 2.36 12.61 -2.54
N PRO A 64 1.66 12.23 -1.47
CA PRO A 64 1.39 13.17 -0.41
C PRO A 64 2.70 13.32 0.36
N ASP A 65 3.41 14.39 0.07
CA ASP A 65 4.14 15.12 1.09
C ASP A 65 3.18 15.32 2.28
N GLN A 66 3.25 14.44 3.27
CA GLN A 66 2.71 14.73 4.60
C GLN A 66 3.83 15.38 5.41
N SER A 67 4.21 16.59 5.00
CA SER A 67 4.71 17.59 5.93
C SER A 67 3.53 17.98 6.83
N GLN A 68 3.45 17.34 7.99
CA GLN A 68 2.61 17.80 9.09
C GLN A 68 3.49 18.60 10.07
N SER A 69 3.34 19.92 9.96
CA SER A 69 3.69 21.02 10.88
C SER A 69 5.16 21.34 11.18
#